data_AF-A0A9E2TPY1-F1
#
_entry.id   AF-A0A9E2TPY1-F1
#
_cell.length_a   1.000
_cell.length_b   1.000
_cell.length_c   1.000
_cell.angle_alpha   90.00
_cell.angle_beta   90.00
_cell.angle_gamma   90.00
#
_symmetry.space_group_name_H-M   'P 1'
#
loop_
_entity.id
_entity.type
_entity.pdbx_description
1 polymer ?
#
loop_
_entity_poly.entity_id
_entity_poly.type
_entity_poly.pdbx_seq_one_letter_code
_entity_poly.pdbx_strand_id
1 'polypeptide(L)'
;MGRTKRQGLWRQMVFWTCVLGGVTSLTVSGCARLPYTTRTVHEDQRVVVKVQREVDSKAHTHPVQLTNEEMVSLLRGFSIREQQRLPLRWFMEELPPKPLFREDELQALAPHLAQGLQQVGPDERAHFEIRGPGFNPEYGRDTTAGWVTVRDPYLYLTIEYFHTQLPVRKSDNYDYNYPLPPPTPKDYILYFEPGRFWGADDKQTRAVAYRQFLKSGEAGTGPR
;
A
#
# COMPACT_ATOMS: atom_id res chain seq x y z
N MET A 1 -61.63 10.55 43.00
CA MET A 1 -60.30 10.23 43.61
C MET A 1 -59.53 9.29 42.66
N GLY A 2 -58.95 9.80 41.57
CA GLY A 2 -58.43 8.98 40.45
C GLY A 2 -56.98 9.31 40.10
N ARG A 3 -56.01 8.87 40.91
CA ARG A 3 -54.60 9.29 40.77
C ARG A 3 -53.59 8.21 41.17
N THR A 4 -53.76 6.96 40.75
CA THR A 4 -52.79 5.88 41.13
C THR A 4 -52.41 4.89 40.03
N LYS A 5 -53.03 4.90 38.84
CA LYS A 5 -52.68 3.95 37.75
C LYS A 5 -51.66 4.45 36.72
N ARG A 6 -51.41 5.76 36.61
CA ARG A 6 -50.53 6.33 35.55
C ARG A 6 -49.03 6.24 35.83
N GLN A 7 -48.59 6.02 37.07
CA GLN A 7 -47.15 6.02 37.40
C GLN A 7 -46.42 4.69 37.14
N GLY A 8 -47.13 3.56 37.11
CA GLY A 8 -46.52 2.23 36.87
C GLY A 8 -46.13 1.99 35.40
N LEU A 9 -46.99 2.42 34.47
CA LEU A 9 -46.78 2.25 33.03
C LEU A 9 -45.62 3.08 32.48
N TRP A 10 -45.36 4.27 33.04
CA TRP A 10 -44.27 5.13 32.57
C TRP A 10 -42.89 4.61 33.00
N ARG A 11 -42.77 4.07 34.23
CA ARG A 11 -41.55 3.39 34.69
C ARG A 11 -41.28 2.11 33.90
N GLN A 12 -42.31 1.35 33.53
CA GLN A 12 -42.14 0.13 32.72
C GLN A 12 -41.78 0.45 31.26
N MET A 13 -42.38 1.48 30.64
CA MET A 13 -41.98 1.92 29.29
C MET A 13 -40.53 2.43 29.25
N VAL A 14 -40.09 3.22 30.23
CA VAL A 14 -38.70 3.71 30.28
C VAL A 14 -37.72 2.55 30.48
N PHE A 15 -38.06 1.58 31.33
CA PHE A 15 -37.23 0.38 31.52
C PHE A 15 -37.13 -0.49 30.27
N TRP A 16 -38.24 -0.72 29.56
CA TRP A 16 -38.24 -1.51 28.32
C TRP A 16 -37.52 -0.81 27.17
N THR A 17 -37.62 0.52 27.07
CA THR A 17 -36.91 1.30 26.04
C THR A 17 -35.40 1.32 26.28
N CYS A 18 -34.95 1.37 27.54
CA CYS A 18 -33.52 1.26 27.88
C CYS A 18 -32.97 -0.16 27.68
N VAL A 19 -33.76 -1.21 27.93
CA VAL A 19 -33.33 -2.60 27.69
C VAL A 19 -33.27 -2.91 26.19
N LEU A 20 -34.23 -2.44 25.39
CA LEU A 20 -34.19 -2.59 23.93
C LEU A 20 -33.07 -1.76 23.28
N GLY A 21 -32.79 -0.55 23.78
CA GLY A 21 -31.67 0.27 23.32
C GLY A 21 -30.29 -0.24 23.75
N GLY A 22 -30.18 -0.89 24.91
CA GLY A 22 -28.93 -1.48 25.40
C GLY A 22 -28.52 -2.77 24.69
N VAL A 23 -29.50 -3.56 24.21
CA VAL A 23 -29.24 -4.84 23.52
C VAL A 23 -28.83 -4.64 22.05
N THR A 24 -29.17 -3.51 21.41
CA THR A 24 -28.84 -3.26 20.00
C THR A 24 -27.41 -2.75 19.77
N SER A 25 -26.67 -2.34 20.81
CA SER A 25 -25.31 -1.80 20.65
C SER A 25 -24.19 -2.85 20.59
N LEU A 26 -24.51 -4.15 20.67
CA LEU A 26 -23.51 -5.22 20.84
C LEU A 26 -23.11 -5.99 19.57
N THR A 27 -23.62 -5.65 18.38
CA THR A 27 -23.49 -6.57 17.21
C THR A 27 -22.67 -6.08 16.02
N VAL A 28 -21.69 -5.18 16.20
CA VAL A 28 -20.73 -4.90 15.10
C VAL A 28 -19.30 -4.75 15.62
N SER A 29 -18.77 -5.80 16.23
CA SER A 29 -17.31 -5.99 16.30
C SER A 29 -16.84 -6.59 14.97
N GLY A 30 -16.61 -5.75 13.96
CA GLY A 30 -15.90 -6.15 12.76
C GLY A 30 -14.44 -6.40 13.12
N CYS A 31 -14.00 -7.66 13.16
CA CYS A 31 -12.59 -7.97 13.28
C CYS A 31 -11.86 -7.41 12.06
N ALA A 32 -11.11 -6.32 12.23
CA ALA A 32 -10.17 -5.85 11.23
C ALA A 32 -9.14 -6.98 11.00
N ARG A 33 -9.26 -7.67 9.87
CA ARG A 33 -8.27 -8.68 9.46
C ARG A 33 -7.04 -7.94 8.96
N LEU A 34 -5.88 -8.26 9.53
CA LEU A 34 -4.60 -7.78 8.99
C LEU A 34 -4.17 -8.69 7.83
N PRO A 35 -3.51 -8.15 6.81
CA PRO A 35 -2.93 -8.96 5.76
C PRO A 35 -1.85 -9.87 6.39
N TYR A 36 -1.88 -11.15 6.05
CA TYR A 36 -0.88 -12.12 6.51
C TYR A 36 -0.22 -12.78 5.30
N THR A 37 1.04 -13.18 5.48
CA THR A 37 1.81 -13.86 4.44
C THR A 37 1.30 -15.29 4.27
N THR A 38 0.87 -15.62 3.06
CA THR A 38 0.52 -16.99 2.68
C THR A 38 1.76 -17.76 2.25
N ARG A 39 2.61 -17.15 1.43
CA ARG A 39 3.81 -17.79 0.87
C ARG A 39 4.93 -16.77 0.63
N THR A 40 6.18 -17.19 0.79
CA THR A 40 7.36 -16.43 0.36
C THR A 40 7.79 -16.90 -1.03
N VAL A 41 7.90 -15.97 -1.98
CA VAL A 41 8.35 -16.24 -3.36
C VAL A 41 9.87 -16.15 -3.42
N HIS A 42 10.41 -15.09 -2.82
CA HIS A 42 11.85 -14.82 -2.75
C HIS A 42 12.17 -14.03 -1.48
N GLU A 43 13.29 -14.33 -0.85
CA GLU A 43 13.78 -13.58 0.31
C GLU A 43 15.30 -13.63 0.34
N ASP A 44 15.93 -12.49 0.13
CA ASP A 44 17.37 -12.29 0.31
C ASP A 44 17.66 -11.02 1.13
N GLN A 45 18.93 -10.60 1.17
CA GLN A 45 19.35 -9.42 1.92
C GLN A 45 18.83 -8.09 1.33
N ARG A 46 18.56 -8.04 0.02
CA ARG A 46 18.22 -6.83 -0.74
C ARG A 46 16.74 -6.78 -1.14
N VAL A 47 16.12 -7.89 -1.49
CA VAL A 47 14.77 -8.00 -2.02
C VAL A 47 14.01 -9.12 -1.33
N VAL A 48 12.78 -8.82 -0.95
CA VAL A 48 11.83 -9.80 -0.44
C VAL A 48 10.52 -9.67 -1.19
N VAL A 49 10.03 -10.78 -1.72
CA VAL A 49 8.74 -10.86 -2.40
C VAL A 49 7.91 -11.96 -1.75
N LYS A 50 6.72 -11.58 -1.26
CA LYS A 50 5.80 -12.42 -0.50
C LYS A 50 4.41 -12.32 -1.09
N VAL A 51 3.68 -13.43 -1.08
CA VAL A 51 2.25 -13.45 -1.37
C VAL A 51 1.50 -13.27 -0.06
N GLN A 52 0.62 -12.28 -0.02
CA GLN A 52 -0.20 -11.96 1.15
C GLN A 52 -1.69 -12.13 0.82
N ARG A 53 -2.48 -12.53 1.81
CA ARG A 53 -3.94 -12.52 1.73
C ARG A 53 -4.45 -11.09 1.72
N GLU A 54 -5.28 -10.75 0.74
CA GLU A 54 -5.92 -9.44 0.67
C GLU A 54 -7.00 -9.30 1.76
N VAL A 55 -7.09 -8.11 2.37
CA VAL A 55 -8.06 -7.84 3.45
C VAL A 55 -9.44 -7.56 2.90
N ASP A 56 -9.49 -6.76 1.83
CA ASP A 56 -10.69 -6.43 1.08
C ASP A 56 -10.72 -7.32 -0.16
N SER A 57 -11.40 -8.47 -0.08
CA SER A 57 -11.46 -9.47 -1.15
C SER A 57 -12.22 -8.93 -2.36
N LYS A 58 -11.57 -8.04 -3.10
CA LYS A 58 -11.97 -7.65 -4.45
C LYS A 58 -11.44 -8.75 -5.34
N ALA A 59 -12.30 -9.40 -6.13
CA ALA A 59 -11.85 -10.41 -7.07
C ALA A 59 -10.76 -9.84 -7.99
N HIS A 60 -9.52 -10.30 -7.79
CA HIS A 60 -8.38 -9.93 -8.62
C HIS A 60 -8.30 -10.88 -9.82
N THR A 61 -7.76 -10.37 -10.92
CA THR A 61 -7.60 -11.18 -12.15
C THR A 61 -6.26 -11.90 -12.12
N HIS A 62 -6.01 -12.66 -11.05
CA HIS A 62 -4.81 -13.45 -10.88
C HIS A 62 -5.08 -14.95 -11.12
N PRO A 63 -4.07 -15.73 -11.54
CA PRO A 63 -2.68 -15.34 -11.79
C PRO A 63 -2.49 -14.60 -13.12
N VAL A 64 -1.48 -13.71 -13.17
CA VAL A 64 -1.11 -12.98 -14.40
C VAL A 64 0.30 -13.36 -14.83
N GLN A 65 0.47 -13.60 -16.12
CA GLN A 65 1.77 -13.81 -16.74
C GLN A 65 2.29 -12.48 -17.28
N LEU A 66 3.33 -11.97 -16.63
CA LEU A 66 4.14 -10.84 -17.10
C LEU A 66 5.58 -11.33 -17.24
N THR A 67 6.25 -10.90 -18.29
CA THR A 67 7.69 -11.15 -18.47
C THR A 67 8.50 -10.23 -17.55
N ASN A 68 9.77 -10.57 -17.31
CA ASN A 68 10.67 -9.75 -16.51
C ASN A 68 10.84 -8.36 -17.12
N GLU A 69 10.99 -8.28 -18.44
CA GLU A 69 11.16 -7.03 -19.18
C GLU A 69 9.90 -6.16 -19.07
N GLU A 70 8.71 -6.74 -19.25
CA GLU A 70 7.44 -6.03 -19.07
C GLU A 70 7.29 -5.49 -17.64
N MET A 71 7.73 -6.26 -16.64
CA MET A 71 7.69 -5.82 -15.24
C MET A 71 8.66 -4.66 -14.99
N VAL A 72 9.90 -4.73 -15.49
CA VAL A 72 10.86 -3.61 -15.41
C VAL A 72 10.27 -2.35 -16.06
N SER A 73 9.74 -2.49 -17.26
CA SER A 73 9.09 -1.41 -18.01
C SER A 73 7.94 -0.76 -17.25
N LEU A 74 7.08 -1.57 -16.64
CA LEU A 74 5.96 -1.07 -15.83
C LEU A 74 6.45 -0.34 -14.59
N LEU A 75 7.37 -0.94 -13.82
CA LEU A 75 7.88 -0.35 -12.59
C LEU A 75 8.67 0.94 -12.85
N ARG A 76 9.40 1.02 -13.97
CA ARG A 76 10.13 2.22 -14.42
C ARG A 76 9.20 3.40 -14.69
N GLY A 77 7.99 3.15 -15.16
CA GLY A 77 7.00 4.19 -15.43
C GLY A 77 6.49 4.89 -14.16
N PHE A 78 6.66 4.30 -12.98
CA PHE A 78 6.20 4.92 -11.74
C PHE A 78 7.16 6.01 -11.26
N SER A 79 6.60 7.18 -10.97
CA SER A 79 7.28 8.28 -10.31
C SER A 79 6.53 8.70 -9.06
N ILE A 80 7.26 9.26 -8.09
CA ILE A 80 6.75 9.61 -6.78
C ILE A 80 7.18 11.03 -6.40
N ARG A 81 6.28 11.73 -5.73
CA ARG A 81 6.52 13.08 -5.22
C ARG A 81 6.05 13.16 -3.78
N GLU A 82 6.84 13.80 -2.92
CA GLU A 82 6.40 14.13 -1.56
C GLU A 82 5.22 15.11 -1.62
N GLN A 83 4.15 14.80 -0.91
CA GLN A 83 3.00 15.67 -0.81
C GLN A 83 3.34 16.86 0.08
N GLN A 84 3.50 18.03 -0.53
CA GLN A 84 3.74 19.26 0.21
C GLN A 84 2.45 19.69 0.93
N ARG A 85 2.54 19.92 2.23
CA ARG A 85 1.43 20.41 3.08
C ARG A 85 1.39 21.94 3.19
N LEU A 86 2.17 22.65 2.38
CA LEU A 86 2.27 24.12 2.44
C LEU A 86 1.14 24.77 1.62
N PRO A 87 0.60 25.92 2.07
CA PRO A 87 -0.46 26.61 1.35
C PRO A 87 0.03 27.05 -0.05
N LEU A 88 -0.77 26.69 -1.07
CA LEU A 88 -0.54 26.84 -2.52
C LEU A 88 -0.01 28.20 -3.02
N ARG A 89 -0.06 29.25 -2.20
CA ARG A 89 0.30 30.62 -2.59
C ARG A 89 1.79 30.97 -2.42
N TRP A 90 2.59 30.13 -1.79
CA TRP A 90 3.96 30.48 -1.40
C TRP A 90 5.08 29.71 -2.11
N PHE A 91 4.77 28.80 -3.05
CA PHE A 91 5.81 28.12 -3.84
C PHE A 91 5.46 28.06 -5.32
N MET A 92 6.39 28.56 -6.14
CA MET A 92 6.38 28.52 -7.60
C MET A 92 7.24 27.37 -8.16
N GLU A 93 7.69 26.43 -7.33
CA GLU A 93 8.56 25.34 -7.78
C GLU A 93 8.11 24.01 -7.15
N GLU A 94 7.09 23.41 -7.76
CA GLU A 94 6.73 22.03 -7.47
C GLU A 94 7.90 21.13 -7.86
N LEU A 95 8.52 20.46 -6.88
CA LEU A 95 9.59 19.49 -7.12
C LEU A 95 9.13 18.49 -8.20
N PRO A 96 9.92 18.27 -9.27
CA PRO A 96 9.54 17.29 -10.28
C PRO A 96 9.40 15.90 -9.64
N PRO A 97 8.43 15.07 -10.11
CA PRO A 97 8.32 13.70 -9.65
C PRO A 97 9.65 12.97 -9.89
N LYS A 98 10.07 12.14 -8.95
CA LYS A 98 11.30 11.34 -9.08
C LYS A 98 10.92 9.90 -9.43
N PRO A 99 11.77 9.14 -10.14
CA PRO A 99 11.54 7.72 -10.33
C PRO A 99 11.32 7.02 -8.99
N LEU A 100 10.30 6.16 -8.92
CA LEU A 100 9.97 5.44 -7.70
C LEU A 100 11.05 4.43 -7.32
N PHE A 101 11.68 3.81 -8.31
CA PHE A 101 12.74 2.82 -8.12
C PHE A 101 13.98 3.25 -8.89
N ARG A 102 15.15 2.92 -8.35
CA ARG A 102 16.42 3.03 -9.09
C ARG A 102 16.55 1.88 -10.08
N GLU A 103 17.34 2.06 -11.14
CA GLU A 103 17.52 1.02 -12.17
C GLU A 103 18.07 -0.30 -11.61
N ASP A 104 18.99 -0.24 -10.65
CA ASP A 104 19.53 -1.43 -10.00
C ASP A 104 18.51 -2.13 -9.08
N GLU A 105 17.60 -1.37 -8.46
CA GLU A 105 16.48 -1.90 -7.70
C GLU A 105 15.44 -2.56 -8.61
N LEU A 106 15.15 -1.97 -9.78
CA LEU A 106 14.25 -2.53 -10.78
C LEU A 106 14.73 -3.89 -11.27
N GLN A 107 16.02 -4.00 -11.64
CA GLN A 107 16.60 -5.25 -12.13
C GLN A 107 16.60 -6.35 -11.06
N ALA A 108 16.76 -5.98 -9.78
CA ALA A 108 16.70 -6.93 -8.67
C ALA A 108 15.26 -7.36 -8.34
N LEU A 109 14.30 -6.44 -8.35
CA LEU A 109 12.92 -6.72 -7.93
C LEU A 109 12.08 -7.39 -9.02
N ALA A 110 12.19 -6.93 -10.27
CA ALA A 110 11.25 -7.28 -11.33
C ALA A 110 11.12 -8.81 -11.61
N PRO A 111 12.21 -9.60 -11.65
CA PRO A 111 12.10 -11.05 -11.89
C PRO A 111 11.30 -11.77 -10.80
N HIS A 112 11.56 -11.43 -9.54
CA HIS A 112 10.89 -12.05 -8.39
C HIS A 112 9.44 -11.60 -8.26
N LEU A 113 9.15 -10.35 -8.61
CA LEU A 113 7.78 -9.84 -8.60
C LEU A 113 6.93 -10.44 -9.72
N ALA A 114 7.49 -10.56 -10.93
CA ALA A 114 6.84 -11.24 -12.05
C ALA A 114 6.54 -12.71 -11.73
N GLN A 115 7.52 -13.41 -11.14
CA GLN A 115 7.32 -14.77 -10.63
C GLN A 115 6.24 -14.81 -9.54
N GLY A 116 6.19 -13.82 -8.65
CA GLY A 116 5.17 -13.73 -7.61
C GLY A 116 3.76 -13.62 -8.18
N LEU A 117 3.53 -12.73 -9.14
CA LEU A 117 2.22 -12.52 -9.77
C LEU A 117 1.68 -13.74 -10.53
N GLN A 118 2.56 -14.60 -11.03
CA GLN A 118 2.16 -15.88 -11.66
C GLN A 118 1.60 -16.88 -10.66
N GLN A 119 1.90 -16.71 -9.37
CA GLN A 119 1.54 -17.66 -8.32
C GLN A 119 0.53 -17.09 -7.32
N VAL A 120 0.17 -15.81 -7.44
CA VAL A 120 -0.82 -15.12 -6.59
C VAL A 120 -2.22 -15.61 -6.96
N GLY A 121 -3.05 -15.92 -5.95
CA GLY A 121 -4.46 -16.25 -6.15
C GLY A 121 -5.37 -15.01 -6.29
N PRO A 122 -6.66 -15.20 -6.60
CA PRO A 122 -7.62 -14.11 -6.80
C PRO A 122 -7.92 -13.27 -5.54
N ASP A 123 -7.66 -13.81 -4.35
CA ASP A 123 -7.83 -13.12 -3.06
C ASP A 123 -6.46 -12.77 -2.43
N GLU A 124 -5.41 -12.75 -3.23
CA GLU A 124 -4.05 -12.51 -2.79
C GLU A 124 -3.43 -11.34 -3.54
N ARG A 125 -2.33 -10.82 -2.97
CA ARG A 125 -1.54 -9.73 -3.53
C ARG A 125 -0.05 -10.05 -3.42
N ALA A 126 0.75 -9.51 -4.33
CA ALA A 126 2.20 -9.64 -4.28
C ALA A 126 2.77 -8.46 -3.49
N HIS A 127 3.25 -8.71 -2.28
CA HIS A 127 3.97 -7.74 -1.47
C HIS A 127 5.47 -7.80 -1.79
N PHE A 128 6.10 -6.65 -1.90
CA PHE A 128 7.53 -6.52 -2.10
C PHE A 128 8.17 -5.60 -1.07
N GLU A 129 9.44 -5.84 -0.80
CA GLU A 129 10.28 -5.04 0.08
C GLU A 129 11.69 -5.00 -0.52
N ILE A 130 12.21 -3.80 -0.77
CA ILE A 130 13.60 -3.53 -1.14
C ILE A 130 14.29 -2.98 0.10
N ARG A 131 15.43 -3.56 0.44
CA ARG A 131 16.23 -3.26 1.62
C ARG A 131 17.60 -2.73 1.17
N GLY A 132 17.86 -1.49 1.54
CA GLY A 132 19.15 -0.83 1.41
C GLY A 132 19.82 -0.60 2.77
N PRO A 133 21.11 -0.24 2.78
CA PRO A 133 21.78 0.19 4.01
C PRO A 133 21.09 1.45 4.55
N GLY A 134 20.72 1.45 5.83
CA GLY A 134 20.20 2.64 6.50
C GLY A 134 21.31 3.62 6.88
N PHE A 135 20.96 4.69 7.59
CA PHE A 135 21.94 5.65 8.10
C PHE A 135 22.97 5.00 9.03
N ASN A 136 22.53 4.01 9.82
CA ASN A 136 23.40 3.12 10.57
C ASN A 136 23.11 1.68 10.14
N PRO A 137 23.96 1.05 9.32
CA PRO A 137 23.74 -0.29 8.79
C PRO A 137 23.60 -1.40 9.85
N GLU A 138 24.09 -1.17 11.08
CA GLU A 138 23.97 -2.14 12.18
C GLU A 138 22.55 -2.17 12.76
N TYR A 139 21.88 -1.01 12.82
CA TYR A 139 20.61 -0.86 13.53
C TYR A 139 19.43 -0.53 12.63
N GLY A 140 19.68 0.07 11.46
CA GLY A 140 18.65 0.53 10.53
C GLY A 140 18.90 0.06 9.10
N ARG A 141 17.81 -0.17 8.39
CA ARG A 141 17.78 -0.39 6.95
C ARG A 141 16.90 0.65 6.28
N ASP A 142 17.33 1.10 5.12
CA ASP A 142 16.49 1.92 4.25
C ASP A 142 15.54 1.00 3.50
N THR A 143 14.24 1.14 3.73
CA THR A 143 13.24 0.21 3.19
C THR A 143 12.25 0.91 2.28
N THR A 144 12.09 0.36 1.08
CA THR A 144 11.01 0.69 0.15
C THR A 144 10.14 -0.54 -0.01
N ALA A 145 8.88 -0.45 0.40
CA ALA A 145 7.97 -1.59 0.38
C ALA A 145 6.58 -1.19 -0.09
N GLY A 146 5.86 -2.18 -0.59
CA GLY A 146 4.52 -2.00 -1.09
C GLY A 146 3.94 -3.31 -1.57
N TRP A 147 2.86 -3.20 -2.33
CA TRP A 147 2.25 -4.36 -2.96
C TRP A 147 1.70 -4.02 -4.33
N VAL A 148 1.64 -5.07 -5.15
CA VAL A 148 1.11 -5.06 -6.50
C VAL A 148 0.00 -6.09 -6.61
N THR A 149 -1.07 -5.68 -7.28
CA THR A 149 -2.16 -6.58 -7.66
C THR A 149 -2.71 -6.17 -9.02
N VAL A 150 -3.37 -7.11 -9.69
CA VAL A 150 -3.94 -6.90 -11.02
C VAL A 150 -5.44 -7.16 -10.95
N ARG A 151 -6.22 -6.24 -11.49
CA ARG A 151 -7.62 -6.45 -11.81
C ARG A 151 -7.82 -5.93 -13.22
N ASP A 152 -7.93 -6.84 -14.16
CA ASP A 152 -7.90 -6.50 -15.58
C ASP A 152 -8.95 -5.43 -15.92
N PRO A 153 -8.59 -4.41 -16.72
CA PRO A 153 -7.31 -4.23 -17.44
C PRO A 153 -6.22 -3.46 -16.66
N TYR A 154 -6.37 -3.30 -15.34
CA TYR A 154 -5.56 -2.39 -14.53
C TYR A 154 -4.57 -3.10 -13.57
N LEU A 155 -3.38 -2.53 -13.44
CA LEU A 155 -2.39 -2.88 -12.42
C LEU A 155 -2.40 -1.81 -11.32
N TYR A 156 -2.51 -2.27 -10.08
CA TYR A 156 -2.52 -1.44 -8.89
C TYR A 156 -1.18 -1.60 -8.19
N LEU A 157 -0.53 -0.48 -7.90
CA LEU A 157 0.68 -0.40 -7.10
C LEU A 157 0.38 0.53 -5.92
N THR A 158 0.66 0.02 -4.72
CA THR A 158 0.57 0.81 -3.48
C THR A 158 1.90 0.77 -2.78
N ILE A 159 2.36 1.93 -2.33
CA ILE A 159 3.60 2.08 -1.58
C ILE A 159 3.26 2.29 -0.11
N GLU A 160 3.81 1.42 0.74
CA GLU A 160 3.64 1.47 2.19
C GLU A 160 4.82 2.20 2.84
N TYR A 161 6.04 1.93 2.35
CA TYR A 161 7.27 2.60 2.76
C TYR A 161 8.03 3.07 1.53
N PHE A 162 8.52 4.31 1.56
CA PHE A 162 9.41 4.86 0.53
C PHE A 162 10.64 5.43 1.22
N HIS A 163 11.81 4.83 0.96
CA HIS A 163 13.07 5.16 1.62
C HIS A 163 12.94 5.49 3.12
N THR A 164 12.26 4.59 3.83
CA THR A 164 11.98 4.74 5.26
C THR A 164 13.00 3.96 6.08
N GLN A 165 13.57 4.60 7.11
CA GLN A 165 14.51 3.97 8.02
C GLN A 165 13.76 3.03 8.97
N LEU A 166 13.86 1.72 8.74
CA LEU A 166 13.27 0.69 9.59
C LEU A 166 14.35 -0.01 10.42
N PRO A 167 14.08 -0.32 11.69
CA PRO A 167 15.08 -0.96 12.53
C PRO A 167 15.31 -2.42 12.09
N VAL A 168 16.57 -2.87 12.12
CA VAL A 168 16.95 -4.24 11.77
C VAL A 168 16.43 -5.22 12.82
N ARG A 169 16.44 -4.81 14.08
CA ARG A 169 15.97 -5.56 15.25
C ARG A 169 14.82 -4.80 15.92
N LYS A 170 13.87 -5.50 16.55
CA LYS A 170 12.72 -4.86 17.22
C LYS A 170 13.08 -4.02 18.45
N SER A 171 14.32 -4.07 18.93
CA SER A 171 14.77 -3.28 20.08
C SER A 171 15.14 -1.86 19.66
N ASP A 172 14.64 -0.87 20.38
CA ASP A 172 15.02 0.54 20.23
C ASP A 172 16.48 0.71 20.68
N ASN A 173 17.39 0.74 19.72
CA ASN A 173 18.81 0.89 20.01
C ASN A 173 19.23 2.32 19.64
N TYR A 174 19.11 3.23 20.60
CA TYR A 174 19.70 4.57 20.51
C TYR A 174 21.23 4.42 20.48
N ASP A 175 21.87 4.82 19.38
CA ASP A 175 23.32 4.84 19.24
C ASP A 175 23.84 6.28 19.37
N TYR A 176 24.75 6.51 20.32
CA TYR A 176 25.35 7.82 20.56
C TYR A 176 26.15 8.34 19.36
N ASN A 177 26.74 7.46 18.55
CA ASN A 177 27.47 7.86 17.34
C ASN A 177 26.54 8.24 16.19
N TYR A 178 25.26 7.87 16.28
CA TYR A 178 24.22 8.15 15.29
C TYR A 178 23.00 8.79 15.99
N PRO A 179 23.15 10.02 16.53
CA PRO A 179 22.12 10.66 17.33
C PRO A 179 20.93 11.18 16.50
N LEU A 180 20.97 11.01 15.17
CA LEU A 180 19.91 11.49 14.29
C LEU A 180 18.67 10.62 14.49
N PRO A 181 17.55 11.20 14.98
CA PRO A 181 16.31 10.45 15.05
C PRO A 181 15.84 10.07 13.63
N PRO A 182 15.08 8.96 13.48
CA PRO A 182 14.50 8.62 12.19
C PRO A 182 13.65 9.77 11.67
N PRO A 183 13.68 10.04 10.36
CA PRO A 183 12.90 11.12 9.77
C PRO A 183 11.41 10.86 9.99
N THR A 184 10.63 11.92 10.15
CA THR A 184 9.17 11.81 10.28
C THR A 184 8.57 11.18 9.02
N PRO A 185 7.52 10.34 9.15
CA PRO A 185 6.79 9.82 8.01
C PRO A 185 6.30 10.95 7.11
N LYS A 186 6.44 10.76 5.80
CA LYS A 186 6.03 11.70 4.76
C LYS A 186 4.89 11.09 3.96
N ASP A 187 3.98 11.95 3.51
CA ASP A 187 2.94 11.55 2.56
C ASP A 187 3.50 11.69 1.15
N TYR A 188 3.11 10.79 0.26
CA TYR A 188 3.57 10.78 -1.12
C TYR A 188 2.42 10.61 -2.09
N ILE A 189 2.57 11.21 -3.26
CA ILE A 189 1.67 11.05 -4.40
C ILE A 189 2.40 10.23 -5.46
N LEU A 190 1.74 9.17 -5.92
CA LEU A 190 2.22 8.29 -6.98
C LEU A 190 1.71 8.77 -8.34
N TYR A 191 2.60 8.73 -9.32
CA TYR A 191 2.35 9.06 -10.72
C TYR A 191 2.81 7.90 -11.60
N PHE A 192 2.29 7.87 -12.81
CA PHE A 192 2.75 6.96 -13.84
C PHE A 192 3.02 7.74 -15.13
N GLU A 193 4.18 7.52 -15.71
CA GLU A 193 4.60 8.09 -16.98
C GLU A 193 4.72 6.97 -18.00
N PRO A 194 4.07 7.09 -19.17
CA PRO A 194 3.22 8.20 -19.63
C PRO A 194 1.85 8.30 -18.92
N GLY A 195 1.48 9.52 -18.53
CA GLY A 195 0.27 9.80 -17.73
C GLY A 195 -1.06 9.39 -18.35
N ARG A 196 -1.13 9.17 -19.67
CA ARG A 196 -2.35 8.69 -20.35
C ARG A 196 -2.76 7.27 -19.94
N PHE A 197 -1.82 6.49 -19.43
CA PHE A 197 -2.09 5.15 -18.89
C PHE A 197 -2.43 5.18 -17.40
N TRP A 198 -2.33 6.35 -16.75
CA TRP A 198 -2.71 6.57 -15.35
C TRP A 198 -4.21 6.89 -15.25
N GLY A 199 -5.00 5.84 -15.04
CA GLY A 199 -6.45 5.92 -14.95
C GLY A 199 -6.97 5.80 -13.52
N ALA A 200 -8.28 5.77 -13.41
CA ALA A 200 -8.97 5.34 -12.21
C ALA A 200 -10.01 4.29 -12.58
N ASP A 201 -10.17 3.28 -11.72
CA ASP A 201 -11.26 2.30 -11.81
C ASP A 201 -12.61 2.97 -11.46
N ASP A 202 -13.72 2.24 -11.61
CA ASP A 202 -15.09 2.69 -11.28
C ASP A 202 -15.19 3.24 -9.84
N LYS A 203 -14.35 2.73 -8.94
CA LYS A 203 -14.22 3.15 -7.54
C LYS A 203 -13.26 4.32 -7.31
N GLN A 204 -12.87 5.04 -8.36
CA GLN A 204 -11.90 6.15 -8.32
C GLN A 204 -10.51 5.77 -7.75
N THR A 205 -10.19 4.47 -7.71
CA THR A 205 -8.86 4.00 -7.27
C THR A 205 -7.90 4.15 -8.43
N ARG A 206 -6.79 4.87 -8.22
CA ARG A 206 -5.78 5.10 -9.25
C ARG A 206 -5.05 3.81 -9.61
N ALA A 207 -4.89 3.56 -10.89
CA ALA A 207 -4.27 2.34 -11.42
C ALA A 207 -3.75 2.56 -12.83
N VAL A 208 -2.82 1.69 -13.25
CA VAL A 208 -2.21 1.74 -14.59
C VAL A 208 -2.96 0.82 -15.54
N ALA A 209 -3.35 1.31 -16.71
CA ALA A 209 -3.86 0.49 -17.82
C ALA A 209 -2.72 -0.32 -18.47
N TYR A 210 -2.17 -1.28 -17.73
CA TYR A 210 -0.87 -1.91 -18.01
C TYR A 210 -0.82 -2.62 -19.36
N ARG A 211 -1.90 -3.30 -19.79
CA ARG A 211 -1.94 -3.98 -21.10
C ARG A 211 -1.85 -3.00 -22.27
N GLN A 212 -2.46 -1.82 -22.13
CA GLN A 212 -2.39 -0.79 -23.18
C GLN A 212 -1.00 -0.17 -23.24
N PHE A 213 -0.38 0.06 -22.06
CA PHE A 213 0.98 0.54 -21.97
C PHE A 213 1.98 -0.43 -22.62
N LEU A 214 1.94 -1.72 -22.26
CA LEU A 214 2.83 -2.73 -22.83
C LEU A 214 2.69 -2.87 -24.35
N LYS A 215 1.46 -2.76 -24.87
CA LYS A 215 1.20 -2.78 -26.33
C LYS A 215 1.65 -1.53 -27.07
N SER A 216 1.81 -0.40 -26.37
CA SER A 216 2.11 0.89 -27.00
C SER A 216 3.57 1.04 -27.46
N GLY A 217 4.47 0.15 -27.04
CA GLY A 217 5.90 0.24 -27.32
C GLY A 217 6.65 1.29 -26.47
N GLU A 218 5.95 2.05 -25.63
CA GLU A 218 6.55 3.06 -24.74
C GLU A 218 7.14 2.46 -23.46
N ALA A 219 7.03 1.14 -23.30
CA ALA A 219 7.56 0.34 -22.20
C ALA A 219 9.06 0.60 -21.87
N GLY A 220 9.85 1.12 -22.81
CA GLY A 220 11.27 1.43 -22.57
C GLY A 220 11.57 2.87 -22.13
N THR A 221 10.62 3.80 -22.21
CA THR A 221 10.89 5.23 -22.02
C THR A 221 10.61 5.61 -20.57
N GLY A 222 11.67 5.78 -19.77
CA GLY A 222 11.53 6.26 -18.40
C GLY A 222 11.04 7.71 -18.32
N PRO A 223 10.74 8.20 -17.11
CA PRO A 223 10.37 9.60 -16.90
C PRO A 223 11.47 10.54 -17.40
N ARG A 224 11.08 11.62 -18.10
CA ARG A 224 11.99 12.61 -18.70
C ARG A 224 12.24 13.80 -17.79
#